data_AF-A0AAP0PJA7-F1
#
_entry.id   AF-A0AAP0PJA7-F1
#
_cell.length_a   1.000
_cell.length_b   1.000
_cell.length_c   1.000
_cell.angle_alpha   90.00
_cell.angle_beta   90.00
_cell.angle_gamma   90.00
#
_symmetry.space_group_name_H-M   'P 1'
#
loop_
_entity.id
_entity.type
_entity.pdbx_description
1 polymer ?
#
loop_
_entity_poly.entity_id
_entity_poly.type
_entity_poly.pdbx_seq_one_letter_code
_entity_poly.pdbx_strand_id
1 'polypeptide(L)'
;MEELKDLWEVGLETFDASTNENFMLKVALLWTINDFPAYGNFSGWSSKGKLACPVCNTETCSKRLTNSKNQCYMSHRRFLPRKHKWRNDIKNFDGTRELKVPPPKSLSGSNALAQVYDLEGITLTKDSTKKVKISHKKRGDNWNKKSIFLELLIGVHSC
;
A
#
# COMPACT_ATOMS: atom_id res chain seq x y z
N MET A 1 14.95 3.32 -7.13
CA MET A 1 14.20 2.05 -7.07
C MET A 1 14.85 1.02 -7.99
N GLU A 2 15.11 1.37 -9.24
CA GLU A 2 15.94 0.54 -10.15
C GLU A 2 17.33 0.25 -9.54
N GLU A 3 18.00 1.27 -9.00
CA GLU A 3 19.29 1.10 -8.28
C GLU A 3 19.23 0.07 -7.13
N LEU A 4 18.11 -0.04 -6.41
CA LEU A 4 17.97 -1.02 -5.33
C LEU A 4 17.89 -2.45 -5.87
N LYS A 5 17.30 -2.63 -7.07
CA LYS A 5 17.28 -3.92 -7.76
C LYS A 5 18.69 -4.34 -8.13
N ASP A 6 19.42 -3.41 -8.75
CA ASP A 6 20.78 -3.66 -9.22
C ASP A 6 21.70 -4.00 -8.05
N LEU A 7 21.59 -3.28 -6.93
CA LEU A 7 22.35 -3.56 -5.70
C LEU A 7 22.00 -4.91 -5.04
N TRP A 8 20.80 -5.44 -5.28
CA TRP A 8 20.39 -6.76 -4.76
C TRP A 8 20.84 -7.90 -5.69
N GLU A 9 20.55 -7.78 -6.99
CA GLU A 9 20.81 -8.82 -7.99
C GLU A 9 22.29 -8.89 -8.38
N VAL A 10 22.89 -7.73 -8.71
CA VAL A 10 24.27 -7.62 -9.20
C VAL A 10 25.22 -7.31 -8.03
N GLY A 11 24.91 -6.26 -7.25
CA GLY A 11 25.81 -5.68 -6.25
C GLY A 11 26.67 -4.56 -6.82
N LEU A 12 27.48 -3.94 -5.95
CA LEU A 12 28.40 -2.85 -6.27
C LEU A 12 29.79 -3.17 -5.75
N GLU A 13 30.81 -3.13 -6.62
CA GLU A 13 32.20 -3.25 -6.18
C GLU A 13 32.54 -2.07 -5.25
N THR A 14 32.91 -2.40 -4.02
CA THR A 14 33.14 -1.43 -2.94
C THR A 14 34.45 -1.77 -2.25
N PHE A 15 35.24 -0.74 -1.95
CA PHE A 15 36.51 -0.89 -1.24
C PHE A 15 36.29 -0.95 0.28
N ASP A 16 36.83 -1.98 0.93
CA ASP A 16 36.87 -2.10 2.39
C ASP A 16 38.22 -1.57 2.93
N ALA A 17 38.16 -0.44 3.63
CA ALA A 17 39.35 0.17 4.24
C ALA A 17 39.96 -0.67 5.38
N SER A 18 39.19 -1.57 6.00
CA SER A 18 39.69 -2.42 7.09
C SER A 18 40.58 -3.55 6.58
N THR A 19 40.25 -4.11 5.41
CA THR A 19 40.99 -5.21 4.78
C THR A 19 41.89 -4.75 3.65
N ASN A 20 41.72 -3.49 3.19
CA ASN A 20 42.41 -2.90 2.05
C ASN A 20 42.17 -3.67 0.74
N GLU A 21 40.96 -4.22 0.58
CA GLU A 21 40.54 -5.03 -0.56
C GLU A 21 39.17 -4.59 -1.10
N ASN A 22 38.90 -4.90 -2.37
CA ASN A 22 37.57 -4.72 -2.96
C ASN A 22 36.69 -5.94 -2.65
N PHE A 23 35.42 -5.69 -2.37
CA PHE A 23 34.41 -6.72 -2.23
C PHE A 23 33.12 -6.33 -2.97
N MET A 24 32.28 -7.32 -3.25
CA MET A 24 30.98 -7.09 -3.87
C MET A 24 29.94 -6.79 -2.80
N LEU A 25 29.54 -5.53 -2.66
CA LEU A 25 28.49 -5.12 -1.73
C LEU A 25 27.12 -5.43 -2.32
N LYS A 26 26.30 -6.19 -1.60
CA LYS A 26 24.88 -6.37 -1.91
C LYS A 26 24.02 -5.71 -0.85
N VAL A 27 22.94 -5.06 -1.27
CA VAL A 27 22.02 -4.37 -0.36
C VAL A 27 20.71 -5.12 -0.25
N ALA A 28 20.32 -5.46 0.97
CA ALA A 28 19.03 -6.03 1.31
C ALA A 28 18.14 -4.98 1.98
N LEU A 29 16.87 -4.89 1.59
CA LEU A 29 15.88 -4.10 2.30
C LEU A 29 15.08 -4.97 3.26
N LEU A 30 15.22 -4.73 4.56
CA LEU A 30 14.52 -5.48 5.60
C LEU A 30 13.13 -4.89 5.89
N TRP A 31 13.04 -3.60 6.20
CA TRP A 31 11.79 -2.90 6.48
C TRP A 31 11.86 -1.42 6.08
N THR A 32 10.68 -0.82 5.86
CA THR A 32 10.53 0.62 5.62
C THR A 32 9.66 1.24 6.71
N ILE A 33 10.07 2.38 7.25
CA ILE A 33 9.19 3.23 8.06
C ILE A 33 8.74 4.36 7.15
N ASN A 34 7.47 4.36 6.80
CA ASN A 34 6.89 5.34 5.89
C ASN A 34 5.62 5.91 6.49
N ASP A 35 5.42 7.21 6.29
CA ASP A 35 4.12 7.83 6.56
C ASP A 35 3.10 7.39 5.50
N PHE A 36 1.85 7.83 5.69
CA PHE A 36 0.76 7.44 4.80
C PHE A 36 0.90 8.01 3.36
N PRO A 37 1.35 9.26 3.15
CA PRO A 37 1.70 9.75 1.81
C PRO A 37 2.81 8.95 1.12
N ALA A 38 3.92 8.66 1.82
CA ALA A 38 5.05 7.92 1.26
C ALA A 38 4.67 6.47 0.94
N TYR A 39 3.78 5.86 1.74
CA TYR A 39 3.25 4.51 1.46
C TYR A 39 2.78 4.36 0.01
N GLY A 40 2.14 5.38 -0.57
CA GLY A 40 1.66 5.28 -1.95
C GLY A 40 2.78 5.23 -2.99
N ASN A 41 3.91 5.87 -2.72
CA ASN A 41 5.08 5.81 -3.59
C ASN A 41 5.78 4.45 -3.50
N PHE A 42 5.86 3.89 -2.29
CA PHE A 42 6.49 2.60 -2.02
C PHE A 42 5.63 1.43 -2.50
N SER A 43 4.36 1.35 -2.11
CA SER A 43 3.48 0.23 -2.50
C SER A 43 3.01 0.33 -3.95
N GLY A 44 2.82 1.55 -4.47
CA GLY A 44 2.06 1.79 -5.70
C GLY A 44 0.55 1.91 -5.47
N TRP A 45 0.06 1.72 -4.24
CA TRP A 45 -1.33 1.95 -3.86
C TRP A 45 -1.63 3.44 -3.74
N SER A 46 -2.72 3.92 -4.32
CA SER A 46 -3.11 5.32 -4.16
C SER A 46 -3.49 5.64 -2.71
N SER A 47 -2.88 6.65 -2.12
CA SER A 47 -3.29 7.22 -0.82
C SER A 47 -4.53 8.13 -0.93
N LYS A 48 -5.15 8.19 -2.11
CA LYS A 48 -6.30 9.05 -2.42
C LYS A 48 -7.49 8.21 -2.88
N GLY A 49 -8.67 8.80 -2.79
CA GLY A 49 -9.91 8.23 -3.33
C GLY A 49 -10.67 7.36 -2.33
N LYS A 50 -11.59 6.53 -2.84
CA LYS A 50 -12.51 5.73 -2.03
C LYS A 50 -11.83 4.54 -1.34
N LEU A 51 -10.75 4.04 -1.94
CA LEU A 51 -10.05 2.82 -1.51
C LEU A 51 -8.69 3.15 -0.88
N ALA A 52 -8.49 4.35 -0.33
CA ALA A 52 -7.17 4.77 0.14
C ALA A 52 -6.62 3.95 1.32
N CYS A 53 -7.48 3.30 2.11
CA CYS A 53 -7.04 2.55 3.27
C CYS A 53 -6.31 1.27 2.83
N PRO A 54 -5.01 1.11 3.17
CA PRO A 54 -4.22 -0.02 2.70
C PRO A 54 -4.56 -1.31 3.44
N VAL A 55 -5.02 -1.19 4.69
CA VAL A 55 -5.47 -2.31 5.53
C VAL A 55 -6.81 -2.86 5.03
N CYS A 56 -7.76 -1.96 4.71
CA CYS A 56 -9.08 -2.37 4.24
C CYS A 56 -9.09 -2.72 2.75
N ASN A 57 -8.14 -2.20 1.96
CA ASN A 57 -8.02 -2.45 0.54
C ASN A 57 -9.35 -2.20 -0.20
N THR A 58 -9.82 -3.17 -1.00
CA THR A 58 -11.09 -3.12 -1.73
C THR A 58 -12.32 -3.15 -0.83
N GLU A 59 -12.16 -3.55 0.45
CA GLU A 59 -13.22 -3.50 1.47
C GLU A 59 -13.33 -2.15 2.21
N THR A 60 -12.57 -1.13 1.77
CA THR A 60 -12.61 0.21 2.37
C THR A 60 -14.02 0.78 2.35
N CYS A 61 -14.59 1.08 3.53
CA CYS A 61 -15.86 1.80 3.61
C CYS A 61 -15.60 3.31 3.67
N SER A 62 -15.61 3.94 2.49
CA SER A 62 -15.52 5.39 2.35
C SER A 62 -16.90 6.04 2.27
N LYS A 63 -17.05 7.21 2.90
CA LYS A 63 -18.18 8.12 2.73
C LYS A 63 -17.65 9.47 2.27
N ARG A 64 -18.17 9.98 1.15
CA ARG A 64 -17.87 11.36 0.73
C ARG A 64 -18.79 12.30 1.50
N LEU A 65 -18.21 13.22 2.27
CA LEU A 65 -18.98 14.23 2.98
C LEU A 65 -19.55 15.25 1.98
N THR A 66 -20.84 15.56 2.10
CA THR A 66 -21.53 16.47 1.16
C THR A 66 -20.95 17.88 1.18
N ASN A 67 -20.67 18.42 2.37
CA ASN A 67 -20.29 19.82 2.54
C ASN A 67 -18.81 20.05 2.20
N SER A 68 -17.90 19.26 2.80
CA SER A 68 -16.46 19.42 2.58
C SER A 68 -15.96 18.71 1.32
N LYS A 69 -16.78 17.83 0.71
CA LYS A 69 -16.41 16.98 -0.43
C LYS A 69 -15.21 16.04 -0.15
N ASN A 70 -14.80 15.90 1.11
CA ASN A 70 -13.72 15.02 1.53
C ASN A 70 -14.18 13.56 1.63
N GLN A 71 -13.25 12.63 1.44
CA GLN A 71 -13.48 11.20 1.73
C GLN A 71 -13.19 10.93 3.20
N CYS A 72 -14.14 10.30 3.88
CA CYS A 72 -14.00 9.84 5.26
C CYS A 72 -14.11 8.32 5.32
N TYR A 73 -13.30 7.69 6.17
CA TYR A 73 -13.22 6.23 6.30
C TYR A 73 -13.80 5.81 7.64
N MET A 74 -15.04 5.33 7.66
CA MET A 74 -15.84 5.20 8.89
C MET A 74 -15.85 3.78 9.48
N SER A 75 -15.34 2.77 8.76
CA SER A 75 -15.38 1.35 9.21
C SER A 75 -14.30 0.93 10.20
N HIS A 76 -13.63 1.87 10.88
CA HIS A 76 -12.60 1.51 11.87
C HIS A 76 -13.14 0.59 12.99
N ARG A 77 -14.45 0.66 13.27
CA ARG A 77 -15.12 -0.19 14.28
C ARG A 77 -15.14 -1.68 13.90
N ARG A 78 -14.90 -2.04 12.64
CA ARG A 78 -14.83 -3.45 12.19
C ARG A 78 -13.70 -4.23 12.87
N PHE A 79 -12.61 -3.55 13.23
CA PHE A 79 -11.45 -4.13 13.89
C PHE A 79 -11.65 -4.38 15.39
N LEU A 80 -12.73 -3.86 15.97
CA LEU A 80 -13.05 -4.08 17.38
C LEU A 80 -13.66 -5.47 17.61
N PRO A 81 -13.44 -6.09 18.79
CA PRO A 81 -14.09 -7.34 19.16
C PRO A 81 -15.61 -7.28 18.98
N ARG A 82 -16.23 -8.40 18.61
CA ARG A 82 -17.67 -8.45 18.27
C ARG A 82 -18.58 -7.88 19.37
N LYS A 83 -18.25 -8.10 20.64
CA LYS A 83 -19.02 -7.62 21.80
C LYS A 83 -18.62 -6.23 22.30
N HIS A 84 -17.72 -5.53 21.58
CA HIS A 84 -17.23 -4.22 22.02
C HIS A 84 -18.34 -3.17 21.96
N LYS A 85 -18.52 -2.38 23.04
CA LYS A 85 -19.61 -1.40 23.20
C LYS A 85 -19.71 -0.41 22.02
N TRP A 86 -18.58 0.09 21.52
CA TRP A 86 -18.55 1.05 20.41
C TRP A 86 -19.11 0.51 19.09
N ARG A 87 -19.16 -0.82 18.89
CA ARG A 87 -19.82 -1.40 17.72
C ARG A 87 -21.34 -1.16 17.73
N ASN A 88 -21.93 -1.00 18.92
CA ASN A 88 -23.35 -0.71 19.08
C ASN A 88 -23.64 0.77 19.36
N ASP A 89 -22.61 1.60 19.50
CA ASP A 89 -22.77 3.03 19.74
C ASP A 89 -23.11 3.73 18.42
N ILE A 90 -24.40 3.97 18.22
CA ILE A 90 -24.96 4.66 17.05
C ILE A 90 -24.79 6.17 17.20
N LYS A 91 -24.88 6.66 18.43
CA LYS A 91 -25.01 8.09 18.75
C LYS A 91 -23.71 8.85 18.54
N ASN A 92 -22.57 8.27 18.93
CA ASN A 92 -21.28 8.96 18.87
C ASN A 92 -20.48 8.69 17.57
N PHE A 93 -20.98 7.84 16.68
CA PHE A 93 -20.29 7.43 15.45
C PHE A 93 -21.07 7.83 14.19
N ASP A 94 -21.23 6.91 13.24
CA ASP A 94 -21.77 7.19 11.90
C ASP A 94 -23.29 7.00 11.79
N GLY A 95 -23.99 6.89 12.92
CA GLY A 95 -25.43 6.64 12.95
C GLY A 95 -25.81 5.19 12.62
N THR A 96 -24.86 4.25 12.62
CA THR A 96 -25.13 2.83 12.34
C THR A 96 -24.55 1.90 13.41
N ARG A 97 -25.12 0.69 13.50
CA ARG A 97 -24.51 -0.41 14.26
C ARG A 97 -23.51 -1.16 13.37
N GLU A 98 -22.31 -1.41 13.89
CA GLU A 98 -21.28 -2.13 13.16
C GLU A 98 -21.43 -3.65 13.31
N LEU A 99 -22.19 -4.24 12.38
CA LEU A 99 -22.49 -5.67 12.33
C LEU A 99 -21.54 -6.46 11.43
N LYS A 100 -20.68 -5.80 10.63
CA LYS A 100 -19.82 -6.48 9.66
C LYS A 100 -18.72 -7.25 10.37
N VAL A 101 -18.65 -8.54 10.07
CA VAL A 101 -17.62 -9.47 10.53
C VAL A 101 -17.26 -10.41 9.37
N PRO A 102 -15.99 -10.86 9.24
CA PRO A 102 -14.80 -10.47 10.03
C PRO A 102 -14.26 -9.05 9.68
N PRO A 103 -13.23 -8.56 10.39
CA PRO A 103 -12.43 -7.43 9.91
C PRO A 103 -11.94 -7.69 8.46
N PRO A 104 -11.68 -6.63 7.67
CA PRO A 104 -11.08 -6.80 6.35
C PRO A 104 -9.85 -7.70 6.43
N LYS A 105 -9.73 -8.63 5.48
CA LYS A 105 -8.53 -9.47 5.42
C LYS A 105 -7.36 -8.65 4.90
N SER A 106 -6.23 -8.70 5.61
CA SER A 106 -4.99 -8.17 5.08
C SER A 106 -4.70 -8.78 3.71
N LEU A 107 -4.30 -7.95 2.76
CA LEU A 107 -3.96 -8.40 1.42
C LEU A 107 -2.64 -9.19 1.49
N SER A 108 -2.69 -10.47 1.11
CA SER A 108 -1.48 -11.29 1.00
C SER A 108 -0.59 -10.78 -0.14
N GLY A 109 0.73 -10.98 -0.02
CA GLY A 109 1.68 -10.62 -1.08
C GLY A 109 1.34 -11.26 -2.42
N SER A 110 0.93 -12.54 -2.43
CA SER A 110 0.49 -13.24 -3.64
C SER A 110 -0.73 -12.60 -4.31
N ASN A 111 -1.74 -12.21 -3.53
CA ASN A 111 -2.93 -11.55 -4.05
C ASN A 111 -2.61 -10.12 -4.53
N ALA A 112 -1.71 -9.42 -3.84
CA ALA A 112 -1.22 -8.12 -4.28
C ALA A 112 -0.50 -8.23 -5.63
N LEU A 113 0.42 -9.19 -5.78
CA LEU A 113 1.14 -9.46 -7.02
C LEU A 113 0.19 -9.79 -8.17
N ALA A 114 -0.83 -10.62 -7.93
CA ALA A 114 -1.84 -10.93 -8.93
C ALA A 114 -2.63 -9.69 -9.37
N GLN A 115 -2.96 -8.78 -8.44
CA GLN A 115 -3.69 -7.54 -8.75
C GLN A 115 -2.86 -6.56 -9.59
N VAL A 116 -1.54 -6.55 -9.46
CA VAL A 116 -0.67 -5.58 -10.15
C VAL A 116 0.01 -6.13 -11.40
N TYR A 117 -0.28 -7.37 -11.81
CA TYR A 117 0.36 -8.00 -12.96
C TYR A 117 0.21 -7.18 -14.25
N ASP A 118 -0.96 -6.58 -14.46
CA ASP A 118 -1.25 -5.74 -15.63
C ASP A 118 -0.70 -4.30 -15.52
N LEU A 119 0.03 -3.99 -14.45
CA LEU A 119 0.68 -2.69 -14.20
C LEU A 119 2.20 -2.74 -14.32
N GLU A 120 2.75 -3.85 -14.82
CA GLU A 120 4.19 -4.00 -15.04
C GLU A 120 4.71 -2.98 -16.07
N GLY A 121 5.88 -2.41 -15.80
CA GLY A 121 6.50 -1.38 -16.64
C GLY A 121 5.86 0.02 -16.54
N ILE A 122 4.82 0.22 -15.73
CA ILE A 122 4.22 1.54 -15.54
C ILE A 122 5.05 2.38 -14.55
N THR A 123 5.61 3.47 -15.06
CA THR A 123 6.32 4.47 -14.25
C THR A 123 5.39 5.59 -13.80
N LEU A 124 5.37 5.87 -12.50
CA LEU A 124 4.69 7.05 -11.96
C LEU A 124 5.50 8.31 -12.29
N THR A 125 4.91 9.20 -13.07
CA THR A 125 5.54 10.48 -13.44
C THR A 125 4.57 11.64 -13.32
N LYS A 126 5.12 12.82 -13.01
CA LYS A 126 4.40 14.10 -13.05
C LYS A 126 4.34 14.69 -14.48
N ASP A 127 5.23 14.23 -15.37
CA ASP A 127 5.24 14.62 -16.78
C ASP A 127 3.96 14.14 -17.48
N SER A 128 3.15 15.10 -17.93
CA SER A 128 1.85 14.82 -18.56
C SER A 128 1.96 14.04 -19.87
N THR A 129 3.09 14.12 -20.56
CA THR A 129 3.32 13.44 -21.85
C THR A 129 3.60 11.94 -21.68
N LYS A 130 4.23 11.57 -20.56
CA LYS A 130 4.62 10.19 -20.22
C LYS A 130 3.65 9.53 -19.24
N LYS A 131 2.70 10.28 -18.69
CA LYS A 131 1.79 9.80 -17.65
C LYS A 131 0.71 8.89 -18.22
N VAL A 132 0.78 7.62 -17.83
CA VAL A 132 -0.32 6.67 -18.06
C VAL A 132 -1.47 6.96 -17.08
N LYS A 133 -2.69 7.09 -17.61
CA LYS A 133 -3.90 7.27 -16.79
C LYS A 133 -4.48 5.92 -16.41
N ILE A 134 -4.55 5.64 -15.12
CA ILE A 134 -5.16 4.41 -14.59
C ILE A 134 -6.58 4.70 -14.09
N SER A 135 -7.54 3.88 -14.53
CA SER A 135 -8.93 3.97 -14.11
C SER A 135 -9.21 2.98 -12.98
N HIS A 136 -9.17 3.46 -11.73
CA HIS A 136 -9.55 2.65 -10.56
C HIS A 136 -10.99 2.14 -10.62
N LYS A 137 -11.90 2.84 -11.30
CA LYS A 137 -13.28 2.37 -11.50
C LYS A 137 -13.32 1.11 -12.37
N LYS A 138 -12.49 1.03 -13.42
CA LYS A 138 -12.43 -0.13 -14.32
C LYS A 138 -11.74 -1.32 -13.64
N ARG A 139 -10.68 -1.06 -12.87
CA ARG A 139 -9.92 -2.10 -12.17
C ARG A 139 -10.63 -2.66 -10.95
N GLY A 140 -11.35 -1.80 -10.21
CA GLY A 140 -11.93 -2.15 -8.91
C GLY A 140 -10.95 -2.11 -7.74
N ASP A 141 -9.68 -1.76 -8.00
CA ASP A 141 -8.62 -1.57 -7.01
C ASP A 141 -8.07 -0.13 -7.04
N ASN A 142 -7.13 0.18 -6.14
CA ASN A 142 -6.49 1.49 -6.03
C ASN A 142 -5.00 1.46 -6.46
N TRP A 143 -4.56 0.45 -7.20
CA TRP A 143 -3.17 0.32 -7.65
C TRP A 143 -2.86 1.29 -8.81
N ASN A 144 -1.68 1.91 -8.77
CA ASN A 144 -1.18 2.77 -9.86
C ASN A 144 0.08 2.24 -10.54
N LYS A 145 0.77 1.26 -9.94
CA LYS A 145 1.94 0.60 -10.52
C LYS A 145 2.19 -0.72 -9.81
N LYS A 146 2.93 -1.61 -10.45
CA LYS A 146 3.63 -2.71 -9.77
C LYS A 146 4.87 -2.14 -9.09
N SER A 147 4.99 -2.33 -7.79
CA SER A 147 6.16 -1.88 -7.04
C SER A 147 7.21 -2.97 -6.94
N ILE A 148 8.48 -2.60 -7.11
CA ILE A 148 9.62 -3.48 -6.86
C ILE A 148 9.65 -4.02 -5.42
N PHE A 149 9.11 -3.27 -4.46
CA PHE A 149 9.06 -3.71 -3.06
C PHE A 149 8.13 -4.92 -2.86
N LEU A 150 7.20 -5.20 -3.79
CA LEU A 150 6.41 -6.44 -3.75
C LEU A 150 7.23 -7.67 -4.14
N GLU A 151 8.36 -7.49 -4.83
CA GLU A 151 9.28 -8.56 -5.24
C GLU A 151 10.46 -8.70 -4.27
N LEU A 152 10.94 -7.58 -3.70
CA LEU A 152 12.13 -7.56 -2.84
C LEU A 152 11.84 -7.80 -1.35
N LEU A 153 10.62 -7.52 -0.86
CA LEU A 153 10.31 -7.73 0.56
C LEU A 153 10.08 -9.21 0.84
N ILE A 154 11.12 -9.86 1.35
CA ILE A 154 11.04 -11.20 1.93
C ILE A 154 10.27 -11.09 3.24
N GLY A 155 8.96 -11.34 3.19
CA GLY A 155 8.09 -11.38 4.37
C GLY A 155 7.21 -10.14 4.57
N VAL A 156 6.30 -9.87 3.64
CA VAL A 156 5.24 -8.88 3.87
C VAL A 156 4.17 -9.48 4.79
N HIS A 157 4.35 -9.32 6.10
CA HIS A 157 3.20 -9.16 7.00
C HIS A 157 2.81 -7.68 6.96
N SER A 158 1.85 -7.36 6.09
CA SER A 158 1.19 -6.06 6.08
C SER A 158 0.51 -5.86 7.45
N CYS A 159 0.98 -4.88 8.24
CA CYS A 159 0.29 -4.42 9.45
C CYS A 159 -1.15 -3.95 9.14
#